data_AF-A0A1S9PLV7-F1
#
_entry.id   AF-A0A1S9PLV7-F1
#
_cell.length_a   1.000
_cell.length_b   1.000
_cell.length_c   1.000
_cell.angle_alpha   90.00
_cell.angle_beta   90.00
_cell.angle_gamma   90.00
#
_symmetry.space_group_name_H-M   'P 1'
#
loop_
_entity.id
_entity.type
_entity.pdbx_description
1 polymer ?
#
loop_
_entity_poly.entity_id
_entity_poly.type
_entity_poly.pdbx_seq_one_letter_code
_entity_poly.pdbx_strand_id
1 'polypeptide(L)'
;MKRKAKRTVPRQPKEVRKISTNTMHNHDGLGTTMPPDKDVLLIYFDQKGEVELADKFFNEHDARRWKTPTGGTIYNWKVCAAEYIYNYRQDVKRRFRQSPFYSESLVSD
;
A
#
# COMPACT_ATOMS: atom_id res chain seq x y z
N MET A 1 73.09 29.04 -9.19
CA MET A 1 72.01 28.06 -9.47
C MET A 1 70.69 28.60 -8.93
N LYS A 2 69.66 28.80 -9.77
CA LYS A 2 68.32 29.25 -9.34
C LYS A 2 67.35 28.06 -9.37
N ARG A 3 66.73 27.74 -8.23
CA ARG A 3 65.71 26.68 -8.12
C ARG A 3 64.36 27.25 -8.57
N LYS A 4 63.72 26.62 -9.56
CA LYS A 4 62.35 26.97 -9.98
C LYS A 4 61.37 26.17 -9.13
N ALA A 5 60.45 26.84 -8.44
CA ALA A 5 59.40 26.19 -7.66
C ALA A 5 58.33 25.60 -8.61
N LYS A 6 57.93 24.35 -8.39
CA LYS A 6 56.80 23.72 -9.09
C LYS A 6 55.49 24.27 -8.50
N ARG A 7 54.65 24.87 -9.35
CA ARG A 7 53.34 25.42 -8.98
C ARG A 7 52.36 24.26 -8.78
N THR A 8 51.98 23.99 -7.54
CA THR A 8 50.98 22.95 -7.20
C THR A 8 49.59 23.43 -7.61
N VAL A 9 48.89 22.68 -8.46
CA VAL A 9 47.49 22.95 -8.84
C VAL A 9 46.58 22.50 -7.69
N PRO A 10 45.63 23.34 -7.21
CA PRO A 10 44.69 22.91 -6.19
C PRO A 10 43.75 21.84 -6.74
N ARG A 11 43.67 20.71 -6.03
CA ARG A 11 42.75 19.61 -6.31
C ARG A 11 41.33 20.07 -5.99
N GLN A 12 40.49 20.24 -7.02
CA GLN A 12 39.08 20.53 -6.85
C GLN A 12 38.40 19.35 -6.11
N PRO A 13 37.57 19.61 -5.08
CA PRO A 13 36.81 18.56 -4.42
C PRO A 13 35.83 17.97 -5.43
N LYS A 14 35.90 16.65 -5.64
CA LYS A 14 34.90 15.92 -6.41
C LYS A 14 33.58 16.04 -5.66
N GLU A 15 32.61 16.73 -6.25
CA GLU A 15 31.25 16.68 -5.76
C GLU A 15 30.79 15.22 -5.72
N VAL A 16 30.46 14.76 -4.52
CA VAL A 16 29.83 13.46 -4.30
C VAL A 16 28.49 13.53 -5.00
N ARG A 17 28.39 12.91 -6.19
CA ARG A 17 27.12 12.73 -6.88
C ARG A 17 26.13 12.15 -5.87
N LYS A 18 25.12 12.93 -5.50
CA LYS A 18 23.98 12.43 -4.72
C LYS A 18 23.30 11.38 -5.60
N ILE A 19 23.64 10.13 -5.39
CA ILE A 19 22.88 9.01 -5.94
C ILE A 19 21.50 9.17 -5.31
N SER A 20 20.50 9.54 -6.11
CA SER A 20 19.12 9.41 -5.67
C SER A 20 18.94 7.94 -5.37
N THR A 21 18.86 7.57 -4.10
CA THR A 21 18.41 6.26 -3.69
C THR A 21 16.95 6.15 -4.12
N ASN A 22 16.75 5.78 -5.38
CA ASN A 22 15.47 5.31 -5.85
C ASN A 22 15.32 3.94 -5.18
N THR A 23 14.84 3.96 -3.94
CA THR A 23 14.54 2.77 -3.15
C THR A 23 13.38 2.11 -3.88
N MET A 24 13.70 1.29 -4.88
CA MET A 24 12.73 0.41 -5.50
C MET A 24 12.26 -0.50 -4.37
N HIS A 25 11.11 -0.18 -3.78
CA HIS A 25 10.42 -1.09 -2.90
C HIS A 25 10.11 -2.31 -3.77
N ASN A 26 10.91 -3.37 -3.58
CA ASN A 26 10.72 -4.63 -4.28
C ASN A 26 9.42 -5.23 -3.74
N HIS A 27 8.31 -4.89 -4.38
CA HIS A 27 7.04 -5.53 -4.10
C HIS A 27 7.15 -6.97 -4.59
N ASP A 28 7.27 -7.90 -3.65
CA ASP A 28 7.36 -9.35 -3.88
C ASP A 28 6.14 -9.92 -4.62
N GLY A 29 5.07 -9.15 -4.77
CA GLY A 29 3.80 -9.58 -5.36
C GLY A 29 3.00 -10.53 -4.46
N LEU A 30 3.57 -11.02 -3.37
CA LEU A 30 2.98 -11.98 -2.43
C LEU A 30 2.15 -11.29 -1.34
N GLY A 31 2.34 -9.98 -1.17
CA GLY A 31 1.64 -9.20 -0.16
C GLY A 31 2.25 -9.34 1.23
N THR A 32 3.49 -9.83 1.32
CA THR A 32 4.23 -10.06 2.57
C THR A 32 5.13 -8.90 2.97
N THR A 33 5.38 -7.96 2.04
CA THR A 33 6.08 -6.71 2.34
C THR A 33 5.17 -5.80 3.19
N MET A 34 5.55 -5.60 4.45
CA MET A 34 4.76 -4.89 5.48
C MET A 34 5.56 -3.75 6.12
N PRO A 35 4.92 -2.59 6.40
CA PRO A 35 3.60 -2.20 5.91
C PRO A 35 3.60 -2.03 4.38
N PRO A 36 2.45 -2.25 3.70
CA PRO A 36 2.36 -2.00 2.27
C PRO A 36 2.45 -0.51 1.94
N ASP A 37 3.03 -0.21 0.79
CA ASP A 37 2.92 1.11 0.19
C ASP A 37 1.47 1.40 -0.22
N LYS A 38 1.03 2.63 0.03
CA LYS A 38 -0.35 3.06 -0.24
C LYS A 38 -0.73 2.89 -1.71
N ASP A 39 0.20 3.18 -2.62
CA ASP A 39 -0.02 3.05 -4.07
C ASP A 39 -0.28 1.58 -4.47
N VAL A 40 0.38 0.62 -3.81
CA VAL A 40 0.18 -0.81 -4.07
C VAL A 40 -1.19 -1.27 -3.59
N LEU A 41 -1.67 -0.73 -2.47
CA LEU A 41 -3.03 -0.98 -2.02
C LEU A 41 -4.05 -0.42 -3.01
N LEU A 42 -3.87 0.84 -3.45
CA LEU A 42 -4.75 1.46 -4.43
C LEU A 42 -4.85 0.60 -5.69
N ILE A 43 -3.72 0.16 -6.25
CA ILE A 43 -3.69 -0.75 -7.41
C ILE A 43 -4.44 -2.05 -7.12
N TYR A 44 -4.22 -2.67 -5.95
CA TYR A 44 -4.89 -3.93 -5.60
C TYR A 44 -6.41 -3.77 -5.49
N PHE A 45 -6.89 -2.71 -4.83
CA PHE A 45 -8.32 -2.46 -4.64
C PHE A 45 -9.00 -2.05 -5.95
N ASP A 46 -8.31 -1.29 -6.81
CA ASP A 46 -8.77 -0.97 -8.16
C ASP A 46 -8.95 -2.25 -9.01
N GLN A 47 -7.97 -3.16 -8.99
CA GLN A 47 -8.08 -4.48 -9.65
C GLN A 47 -9.25 -5.34 -9.13
N LYS A 48 -9.77 -5.06 -7.93
CA LYS A 48 -10.94 -5.75 -7.36
C LYS A 48 -12.25 -5.00 -7.57
N GLY A 49 -12.21 -3.80 -8.16
CA GLY A 49 -13.38 -2.93 -8.38
C GLY A 49 -13.86 -2.22 -7.11
N GLU A 50 -12.99 -2.03 -6.12
CA GLU A 50 -13.33 -1.46 -4.81
C GLU A 50 -12.36 -0.33 -4.41
N VAL A 51 -11.94 0.50 -5.37
CA VAL A 51 -10.91 1.53 -5.17
C VAL A 51 -11.21 2.48 -4.00
N GLU A 52 -12.49 2.80 -3.78
CA GLU A 52 -12.95 3.68 -2.71
C GLU A 52 -12.70 3.13 -1.29
N LEU A 53 -12.48 1.81 -1.17
CA LEU A 53 -12.18 1.16 0.11
C LEU A 53 -10.71 1.23 0.47
N ALA A 54 -9.81 1.49 -0.49
CA ALA A 54 -8.37 1.45 -0.27
C ALA A 54 -7.94 2.42 0.84
N ASP A 55 -8.43 3.66 0.79
CA ASP A 55 -8.11 4.68 1.79
C ASP A 55 -8.64 4.32 3.18
N LYS A 56 -9.88 3.81 3.26
CA LYS A 56 -10.49 3.37 4.52
C LYS A 56 -9.69 2.22 5.14
N PHE A 57 -9.40 1.21 4.32
CA PHE A 57 -8.59 0.07 4.72
C PHE A 57 -7.19 0.50 5.22
N PHE A 58 -6.49 1.34 4.46
CA PHE A 58 -5.16 1.82 4.84
C PHE A 58 -5.19 2.58 6.16
N ASN A 59 -6.09 3.56 6.30
CA ASN A 59 -6.18 4.39 7.50
C ASN A 59 -6.51 3.58 8.75
N GLU A 60 -7.44 2.61 8.65
CA GLU A 60 -7.80 1.73 9.76
C GLU A 60 -6.62 0.86 10.24
N HIS A 61 -5.84 0.32 9.30
CA HIS A 61 -4.71 -0.56 9.62
C HIS A 61 -3.48 0.23 10.06
N ASP A 62 -3.23 1.40 9.47
CA ASP A 62 -2.13 2.29 9.87
C ASP A 62 -2.32 2.83 11.28
N ALA A 63 -3.55 3.23 11.65
CA ALA A 63 -3.91 3.61 13.02
C ALA A 63 -3.61 2.49 14.03
N ARG A 64 -3.74 1.22 13.62
CA ARG A 64 -3.41 0.03 14.42
C ARG A 64 -1.96 -0.42 14.30
N ARG A 65 -1.11 0.35 13.60
CA ARG A 65 0.29 0.00 13.31
C ARG A 65 0.42 -1.38 12.65
N TRP A 66 -0.51 -1.72 11.77
CA TRP A 66 -0.53 -2.98 11.03
C TRP A 66 -0.54 -4.22 11.92
N LYS A 67 -1.32 -4.15 13.00
CA LYS A 67 -1.58 -5.26 13.93
C LYS A 67 -3.03 -5.71 13.87
N THR A 68 -3.26 -6.98 14.20
CA THR A 68 -4.60 -7.53 14.39
C THR A 68 -5.29 -6.85 15.57
N PRO A 69 -6.63 -6.97 15.70
CA PRO A 69 -7.36 -6.44 16.85
C PRO A 69 -6.86 -6.99 18.20
N THR A 70 -6.32 -8.21 18.21
CA THR A 70 -5.71 -8.85 19.38
C THR A 70 -4.25 -8.44 19.63
N GLY A 71 -3.68 -7.58 18.78
CA GLY A 71 -2.32 -7.07 18.89
C GLY A 71 -1.24 -7.91 18.19
N GLY A 72 -1.63 -8.97 17.48
CA GLY A 72 -0.72 -9.80 16.67
C GLY A 72 -0.22 -9.09 15.41
N THR A 73 0.93 -9.50 14.89
CA THR A 73 1.49 -8.95 13.65
C THR A 73 0.72 -9.45 12.43
N ILE A 74 0.40 -8.54 11.50
CA ILE A 74 -0.12 -8.92 10.19
C ILE A 74 1.07 -9.27 9.29
N TYR A 75 1.12 -10.50 8.77
CA TYR A 75 2.19 -10.96 7.89
C TYR A 75 1.86 -10.81 6.40
N ASN A 76 0.57 -10.72 6.06
CA ASN A 76 0.13 -10.63 4.67
C ASN A 76 -1.04 -9.65 4.55
N TRP A 77 -0.78 -8.47 4.00
CA TRP A 77 -1.82 -7.45 3.83
C TRP A 77 -2.83 -7.80 2.74
N LYS A 78 -2.44 -8.59 1.71
CA LYS A 78 -3.37 -9.00 0.64
C LYS A 78 -4.45 -9.94 1.16
N VAL A 79 -4.10 -10.84 2.09
CA VAL A 79 -5.07 -11.70 2.76
C VAL A 79 -6.07 -10.85 3.57
N CYS A 80 -5.56 -9.92 4.37
CA CYS A 80 -6.40 -8.98 5.13
C CYS A 80 -7.28 -8.12 4.21
N ALA A 81 -6.74 -7.61 3.11
CA ALA A 81 -7.50 -6.81 2.14
C ALA A 81 -8.60 -7.63 1.43
N ALA A 82 -8.30 -8.87 1.05
CA ALA A 82 -9.29 -9.77 0.44
C ALA A 82 -10.45 -10.07 1.39
N GLU A 83 -10.15 -10.35 2.67
CA GLU A 83 -11.17 -10.55 3.70
C GLU A 83 -12.00 -9.28 3.93
N TYR A 84 -11.35 -8.11 3.97
CA TYR A 84 -12.03 -6.82 4.11
C TYR A 84 -13.03 -6.56 2.98
N ILE A 85 -12.60 -6.75 1.73
CA ILE A 85 -13.46 -6.62 0.54
C ILE A 85 -14.62 -7.61 0.60
N TYR A 86 -14.36 -8.87 0.96
CA TYR A 86 -15.41 -9.88 1.09
C TYR A 86 -16.46 -9.45 2.11
N ASN A 87 -16.05 -9.06 3.31
CA ASN A 87 -16.94 -8.64 4.38
C ASN A 87 -17.75 -7.40 3.98
N TYR A 88 -17.12 -6.41 3.34
CA TYR A 88 -17.81 -5.24 2.81
C TYR A 88 -18.94 -5.62 1.84
N ARG A 89 -18.65 -6.51 0.88
CA ARG A 89 -19.66 -6.98 -0.09
C ARG A 89 -20.80 -7.73 0.58
N GLN A 90 -20.52 -8.57 1.58
CA GLN A 90 -21.57 -9.27 2.32
C GLN A 90 -22.46 -8.29 3.10
N ASP A 91 -21.87 -7.27 3.70
CA ASP A 91 -22.59 -6.23 4.43
C ASP A 91 -23.48 -5.40 3.51
N VAL A 92 -23.00 -5.02 2.31
CA VAL A 92 -23.81 -4.35 1.28
C VAL A 92 -25.01 -5.21 0.88
N LYS A 93 -24.78 -6.50 0.59
CA LYS A 93 -25.87 -7.44 0.26
C LYS A 93 -26.86 -7.61 1.40
N ARG A 94 -26.39 -7.70 2.65
CA ARG A 94 -27.24 -7.79 3.85
C ARG A 94 -28.11 -6.56 3.99
N ARG A 95 -27.53 -5.36 3.88
CA ARG A 95 -28.25 -4.08 3.95
C ARG A 95 -29.30 -3.96 2.86
N PHE A 96 -28.98 -4.40 1.64
CA PHE A 96 -29.93 -4.40 0.54
C PHE A 96 -31.15 -5.28 0.84
N ARG A 97 -30.96 -6.50 1.33
CA ARG A 97 -32.07 -7.40 1.71
C ARG A 97 -32.91 -6.91 2.89
N GLN A 98 -32.30 -6.14 3.79
CA GLN A 98 -33.00 -5.55 4.94
C GLN A 98 -33.69 -4.22 4.59
N SER A 99 -33.49 -3.70 3.38
CA SER A 99 -34.12 -2.46 2.95
C SER A 99 -35.64 -2.63 2.89
N PRO A 100 -36.43 -1.68 3.43
CA PRO A 100 -37.89 -1.71 3.29
C PRO A 100 -38.35 -1.56 1.82
N PHE A 101 -37.44 -1.17 0.93
CA PHE A 101 -37.68 -1.06 -0.51
C PHE A 101 -37.32 -2.33 -1.29
N TYR A 102 -36.81 -3.37 -0.63
CA TYR A 102 -36.54 -4.65 -1.28
C TYR A 102 -37.84 -5.48 -1.36
N SER A 103 -38.50 -5.44 -2.51
CA SER A 103 -39.50 -6.46 -2.87
C SER A 103 -38.80 -7.56 -3.65
N GLU A 104 -38.75 -8.77 -3.08
CA GLU A 104 -38.33 -9.95 -3.83
C GLU A 104 -39.36 -10.18 -4.93
N SER A 105 -39.05 -9.73 -6.15
CA SER A 105 -39.88 -10.00 -7.32
C SER A 105 -39.83 -11.51 -7.55
N LEU A 106 -40.85 -12.19 -7.02
CA LEU A 106 -41.16 -13.58 -7.29
C LEU A 106 -41.30 -13.74 -8.80
N VAL A 107 -40.24 -14.20 -9.46
CA VAL A 107 -40.34 -14.76 -10.80
C VAL A 107 -41.01 -16.11 -10.60
N SER A 108 -42.33 -16.14 -10.82
CA SER A 108 -43.08 -17.38 -10.97
C SER A 108 -42.71 -17.96 -12.34
N ASP A 109 -42.07 -19.13 -12.33
CA ASP A 109 -42.01 -20.04 -13.49
C ASP A 109 -43.39 -20.63 -13.80
#